data_AF-A0A0F9NP75-F1
#
_entry.id   AF-A0A0F9NP75-F1
#
_cell.length_a   1.000
_cell.length_b   1.000
_cell.length_c   1.000
_cell.angle_alpha   90.00
_cell.angle_beta   90.00
_cell.angle_gamma   90.00
#
_symmetry.space_group_name_H-M   'P 1'
#
loop_
_entity.id
_entity.type
_entity.pdbx_description
1 polymer ?
#
loop_
_entity_poly.entity_id
_entity_poly.type
_entity_poly.pdbx_seq_one_letter_code
_entity_poly.pdbx_strand_id
1 'polypeptide(L)'
;MPGYYGDVGIKIYSPIPPVKKSYKENEHSLVSFLVYKGCKILLSGDNGPSSWQYLLDNHYFRDDLRNVDIFLASHHGRKSGFYDQIFKFFTPKLTIISDGHSQETSITDIYNSHTEGWYIQNQKKERKCLTTRYDGAIVLKIGNKYNSNLNIKVWTNINHF
;
A
#
# COMPACT_ATOMS: atom_id res chain seq x y z
N MET A 1 -6.01 -12.23 16.00
CA MET A 1 -4.66 -11.91 16.55
C MET A 1 -3.66 -12.00 15.41
N PRO A 2 -2.57 -11.20 15.39
CA PRO A 2 -1.54 -11.33 14.36
C PRO A 2 -0.93 -12.75 14.40
N GLY A 3 -0.71 -13.33 13.22
CA GLY A 3 0.10 -14.52 13.06
C GLY A 3 1.57 -14.13 12.90
N TYR A 4 2.48 -14.86 13.54
CA TYR A 4 3.92 -14.64 13.41
C TYR A 4 4.55 -15.76 12.58
N TYR A 5 5.28 -15.38 11.54
CA TYR A 5 6.01 -16.28 10.64
C TYR A 5 7.50 -15.93 10.73
N GLY A 6 8.15 -16.43 11.78
CA GLY A 6 9.42 -15.87 12.25
C GLY A 6 9.20 -14.44 12.78
N ASP A 7 10.07 -13.51 12.38
CA ASP A 7 10.00 -12.10 12.77
C ASP A 7 8.93 -11.29 11.99
N VAL A 8 8.18 -11.93 11.09
CA VAL A 8 7.13 -11.28 10.30
C VAL A 8 5.79 -11.41 11.01
N GLY A 9 5.23 -10.28 11.44
CA GLY A 9 3.85 -10.20 11.92
C GLY A 9 2.90 -9.96 10.74
N ILE A 10 1.85 -10.77 10.65
CA ILE A 10 0.81 -10.63 9.62
C ILE A 10 -0.53 -10.45 10.32
N LYS A 11 -1.24 -9.38 9.98
CA LYS A 11 -2.63 -9.14 10.41
C LYS A 11 -3.51 -8.96 9.19
N ILE A 12 -4.62 -9.69 9.14
CA ILE A 12 -5.50 -9.76 7.98
C ILE A 12 -6.90 -9.26 8.37
N TYR A 13 -7.50 -8.49 7.48
CA TYR A 13 -8.90 -8.09 7.52
C TYR A 13 -9.59 -8.58 6.25
N SER A 14 -10.80 -9.12 6.42
CA SER A 14 -11.65 -9.56 5.32
C SER A 14 -12.85 -8.60 5.24
N PRO A 15 -12.91 -7.71 4.25
CA PRO A 15 -14.07 -6.85 4.06
C PRO A 15 -15.28 -7.66 3.61
N ILE A 16 -16.44 -7.41 4.22
CA ILE A 16 -17.72 -7.99 3.83
C ILE A 16 -18.73 -6.85 3.70
N PRO A 17 -18.52 -5.90 2.76
CA PRO A 17 -19.43 -4.80 2.58
C PRO A 17 -20.80 -5.30 2.11
N PRO A 18 -21.90 -4.66 2.53
CA PRO A 18 -23.22 -4.96 1.97
C PRO A 18 -23.27 -4.51 0.50
N VAL A 19 -23.01 -5.44 -0.41
CA VAL A 19 -22.95 -5.13 -1.85
C VAL A 19 -24.37 -5.12 -2.44
N LYS A 20 -24.83 -3.97 -2.93
CA LYS A 20 -25.95 -3.95 -3.90
C LYS A 20 -25.43 -4.56 -5.20
N LYS A 21 -26.22 -5.42 -5.85
CA LYS A 21 -25.91 -6.22 -7.07
C LYS A 21 -25.14 -5.52 -8.22
N SER A 22 -24.97 -4.20 -8.18
CA SER A 22 -24.38 -3.38 -9.25
C SER A 22 -22.97 -2.84 -8.97
N TYR A 23 -22.29 -3.19 -7.87
CA TYR A 23 -20.90 -2.75 -7.62
C TYR A 23 -19.92 -3.92 -7.46
N LYS A 24 -19.29 -4.25 -8.60
CA LYS A 24 -17.96 -4.80 -8.93
C LYS A 24 -17.33 -5.88 -8.03
N GLU A 25 -16.85 -6.93 -8.71
CA GLU A 25 -16.20 -8.18 -8.23
C GLU A 25 -15.02 -8.01 -7.24
N ASN A 26 -14.49 -6.80 -7.06
CA ASN A 26 -13.23 -6.57 -6.34
C ASN A 26 -13.38 -6.12 -4.87
N GLU A 27 -14.62 -5.98 -4.36
CA GLU A 27 -14.95 -5.49 -3.00
C GLU A 27 -14.78 -6.56 -1.88
N HIS A 28 -14.00 -7.61 -2.12
CA HIS A 28 -13.79 -8.70 -1.15
C HIS A 28 -12.33 -9.12 -1.01
N SER A 29 -11.41 -8.31 -1.53
CA SER A 29 -9.98 -8.59 -1.40
C SER A 29 -9.53 -8.56 0.06
N LEU A 30 -8.73 -9.53 0.48
CA LEU A 30 -8.11 -9.49 1.81
C LEU A 30 -7.19 -8.27 1.91
N VAL A 31 -7.31 -7.53 3.01
CA VAL A 31 -6.38 -6.47 3.36
C VAL A 31 -5.43 -7.01 4.41
N SER A 32 -4.12 -6.86 4.19
CA SER A 32 -3.13 -7.34 5.15
C SER A 32 -2.12 -6.27 5.52
N PHE A 33 -1.79 -6.26 6.81
CA PHE A 33 -0.66 -5.54 7.36
C PHE A 33 0.48 -6.52 7.58
N LEU A 34 1.61 -6.27 6.93
CA LEU A 34 2.87 -6.96 7.18
C LEU A 34 3.75 -6.07 8.04
N VAL A 35 4.23 -6.59 9.16
CA VAL A 35 5.14 -5.90 10.05
C VAL A 35 6.44 -6.69 10.13
N TYR A 36 7.54 -6.07 9.74
CA TYR A 36 8.86 -6.69 9.81
C TYR A 36 9.89 -5.66 10.25
N LYS A 37 10.57 -5.94 11.37
CA LYS A 37 11.64 -5.08 11.94
C LYS A 37 11.23 -3.61 12.11
N GLY A 38 9.95 -3.39 12.45
CA GLY A 38 9.36 -2.08 12.65
C GLY A 38 8.85 -1.37 11.38
N CYS A 39 9.11 -1.90 10.18
CA CYS A 39 8.47 -1.46 8.94
C CYS A 39 7.06 -2.05 8.86
N LYS A 40 6.05 -1.21 8.62
CA LYS A 40 4.67 -1.63 8.40
C LYS A 40 4.26 -1.41 6.95
N ILE A 41 3.83 -2.48 6.28
CA ILE A 41 3.39 -2.50 4.89
C ILE A 41 1.91 -2.84 4.84
N LEU A 42 1.13 -2.04 4.11
CA LEU A 42 -0.29 -2.30 3.83
C LEU A 42 -0.44 -2.86 2.41
N LEU A 43 -0.98 -4.07 2.31
CA LEU A 43 -1.39 -4.71 1.07
C LEU A 43 -2.92 -4.69 0.98
N SER A 44 -3.44 -4.04 -0.06
CA SER A 44 -4.87 -3.72 -0.14
C SER A 44 -5.70 -4.56 -1.13
N GLY A 45 -5.04 -5.35 -1.97
CA GLY A 45 -5.69 -6.07 -3.07
C GLY A 45 -6.40 -5.12 -4.03
N ASP A 46 -7.58 -5.48 -4.51
CA ASP A 46 -8.34 -4.69 -5.48
C ASP A 46 -9.57 -3.99 -4.86
N ASN A 47 -9.58 -3.82 -3.54
CA ASN A 47 -10.69 -3.23 -2.80
C ASN A 47 -11.13 -1.85 -3.32
N GLY A 48 -12.43 -1.67 -3.49
CA GLY A 48 -13.05 -0.40 -3.86
C GLY A 48 -13.54 0.39 -2.64
N PRO A 49 -14.23 1.51 -2.87
CA PRO A 49 -14.77 2.36 -1.83
C PRO A 49 -15.66 1.62 -0.82
N SER A 50 -16.43 0.61 -1.24
CA SER A 50 -17.37 -0.08 -0.35
C SER A 50 -16.61 -0.90 0.69
N SER A 51 -15.58 -1.63 0.26
CA SER A 51 -14.65 -2.33 1.15
C SER A 51 -13.95 -1.39 2.11
N TRP A 52 -13.41 -0.29 1.60
CA TRP A 52 -12.69 0.67 2.43
C TRP A 52 -13.59 1.30 3.49
N GLN A 53 -14.80 1.68 3.11
CA GLN A 53 -15.80 2.19 4.04
C GLN A 53 -16.12 1.16 5.13
N TYR A 54 -16.41 -0.09 4.74
CA TYR A 54 -16.68 -1.17 5.67
C TYR A 54 -15.51 -1.40 6.65
N LEU A 55 -14.27 -1.39 6.16
CA LEU A 55 -13.08 -1.55 6.99
C LEU A 55 -12.88 -0.38 7.96
N LEU A 56 -13.15 0.85 7.51
CA LEU A 56 -13.01 2.05 8.34
C LEU A 56 -14.05 2.16 9.45
N ASP A 57 -15.16 1.43 9.38
CA ASP A 57 -16.11 1.31 10.51
C ASP A 57 -15.50 0.52 11.68
N ASN A 58 -14.49 -0.33 11.42
CA ASN A 58 -13.76 -1.06 12.44
C ASN A 58 -12.63 -0.20 13.05
N HIS A 59 -12.76 0.14 14.34
CA HIS A 59 -11.74 0.94 15.04
C HIS A 59 -10.36 0.27 15.09
N TYR A 60 -10.27 -1.06 15.20
CA TYR A 60 -8.99 -1.76 15.17
C TYR A 60 -8.28 -1.61 13.82
N PHE A 61 -9.05 -1.58 12.72
CA PHE A 61 -8.51 -1.34 11.39
C PHE A 61 -7.95 0.08 11.28
N ARG A 62 -8.70 1.08 11.75
CA ARG A 62 -8.25 2.48 11.82
C ARG A 62 -6.98 2.65 12.64
N ASP A 63 -6.88 1.94 13.76
CA ASP A 63 -5.69 1.96 14.60
C ASP A 63 -4.48 1.32 13.91
N ASP A 64 -4.69 0.25 13.14
CA ASP A 64 -3.62 -0.41 12.37
C ASP A 64 -3.16 0.40 11.15
N LEU A 65 -4.01 1.25 10.56
CA LEU A 65 -3.58 2.15 9.49
C LEU A 65 -2.49 3.11 9.97
N ARG A 66 -2.48 3.50 11.25
CA ARG A 66 -1.46 4.39 11.78
C ARG A 66 -0.06 3.80 11.60
N ASN A 67 0.86 4.68 11.20
CA ASN A 67 2.27 4.38 10.99
C ASN A 67 2.52 3.31 9.91
N VAL A 68 1.64 3.18 8.91
CA VAL A 68 1.97 2.44 7.68
C VAL A 68 3.08 3.20 6.94
N ASP A 69 4.19 2.52 6.67
CA ASP A 69 5.34 3.10 5.97
C ASP A 69 5.20 2.93 4.46
N ILE A 70 4.80 1.73 4.03
CA ILE A 70 4.66 1.37 2.62
C ILE A 70 3.22 1.01 2.34
N PHE A 71 2.62 1.65 1.35
CA PHE A 71 1.26 1.35 0.91
C PHE A 71 1.28 0.80 -0.51
N LEU A 72 0.80 -0.44 -0.70
CA LEU A 72 0.49 -0.93 -2.02
C LEU A 72 -0.93 -0.48 -2.38
N ALA A 73 -1.02 0.44 -3.35
CA ALA A 73 -2.28 1.05 -3.78
C ALA A 73 -3.26 0.01 -4.30
N SER A 74 -4.54 0.19 -3.97
CA SER A 74 -5.58 -0.74 -4.36
C SER A 74 -5.83 -0.73 -5.86
N HIS A 75 -6.17 -1.89 -6.41
CA HIS A 75 -6.65 -2.05 -7.78
C HIS A 75 -5.70 -1.43 -8.79
N HIS A 76 -4.41 -1.78 -8.70
CA HIS A 76 -3.36 -1.24 -9.56
C HIS A 76 -3.27 0.30 -9.53
N GLY A 77 -3.72 0.95 -8.46
CA GLY A 77 -3.76 2.42 -8.35
C GLY A 77 -4.84 3.09 -9.18
N ARG A 78 -5.86 2.37 -9.64
CA ARG A 78 -6.98 2.93 -10.42
C ARG A 78 -7.92 3.76 -9.56
N LYS A 79 -8.63 4.69 -10.19
CA LYS A 79 -9.67 5.50 -9.53
C LYS A 79 -10.76 4.66 -8.85
N SER A 80 -11.07 3.47 -9.38
CA SER A 80 -12.07 2.56 -8.78
C SER A 80 -11.62 1.91 -7.48
N GLY A 81 -10.32 1.84 -7.20
CA GLY A 81 -9.79 1.32 -5.94
C GLY A 81 -9.49 2.42 -4.91
N PHE A 82 -9.60 3.68 -5.30
CA PHE A 82 -9.23 4.82 -4.46
C PHE A 82 -10.36 5.24 -3.52
N TYR A 83 -10.01 5.49 -2.26
CA TYR A 83 -10.90 6.01 -1.25
C TYR A 83 -10.16 7.00 -0.37
N ASP A 84 -10.47 8.28 -0.50
CA ASP A 84 -9.73 9.38 0.13
C ASP A 84 -9.76 9.33 1.67
N GLN A 85 -10.84 8.83 2.26
CA GLN A 85 -11.03 8.80 3.71
C GLN A 85 -9.97 7.96 4.44
N ILE A 86 -9.34 6.98 3.80
CA ILE A 86 -8.30 6.17 4.46
C ILE A 86 -7.08 7.03 4.85
N PHE A 87 -6.76 8.05 4.06
CA PHE A 87 -5.61 8.93 4.29
C PHE A 87 -5.81 9.92 5.44
N LYS A 88 -7.01 9.96 6.05
CA LYS A 88 -7.22 10.65 7.32
C LYS A 88 -6.56 9.94 8.50
N PHE A 89 -6.24 8.65 8.35
CA PHE A 89 -5.69 7.81 9.42
C PHE A 89 -4.17 7.59 9.30
N PHE A 90 -3.59 7.86 8.13
CA PHE A 90 -2.16 7.69 7.88
C PHE A 90 -1.70 8.46 6.65
N THR A 91 -0.41 8.73 6.61
CA THR A 91 0.30 9.24 5.44
C THR A 91 1.46 8.30 5.18
N PRO A 92 1.41 7.43 4.16
CA PRO A 92 2.51 6.52 3.89
C PRO A 92 3.77 7.28 3.48
N LYS A 93 4.93 6.66 3.71
CA LYS A 93 6.22 7.20 3.26
C LYS A 93 6.45 6.93 1.79
N LEU A 94 6.00 5.77 1.32
CA LEU A 94 6.09 5.36 -0.07
C LEU A 94 4.82 4.64 -0.48
N THR A 95 4.22 5.08 -1.59
CA THR A 95 3.12 4.36 -2.23
C THR A 95 3.65 3.60 -3.44
N ILE A 96 3.39 2.31 -3.51
CA ILE A 96 3.73 1.45 -4.64
C ILE A 96 2.46 1.17 -5.42
N ILE A 97 2.55 1.26 -6.74
CA ILE A 97 1.46 0.94 -7.66
C ILE A 97 1.92 -0.23 -8.54
N SER A 98 1.28 -1.38 -8.38
CA SER A 98 1.55 -2.54 -9.22
C SER A 98 0.65 -2.46 -10.45
N ASP A 99 1.10 -1.83 -11.52
CA ASP A 99 0.40 -1.70 -12.80
C ASP A 99 1.25 -2.14 -14.01
N GLY A 100 0.59 -2.44 -15.13
CA GLY A 100 1.20 -2.81 -16.40
C GLY A 100 1.13 -1.68 -17.44
N HIS A 101 1.65 -1.94 -18.64
CA HIS A 101 1.70 -0.96 -19.75
C HIS A 101 0.34 -0.61 -20.39
N SER A 102 -0.77 -1.25 -19.98
CA SER A 102 -2.09 -0.92 -20.52
C SER A 102 -2.54 0.49 -20.09
N GLN A 103 -3.23 1.19 -21.00
CA GLN A 103 -3.53 2.64 -20.95
C GLN A 103 -4.49 3.09 -19.82
N GLU A 104 -4.77 2.29 -18.81
CA GLU A 104 -5.87 2.58 -17.88
C GLU A 104 -5.44 3.35 -16.61
N THR A 105 -6.04 4.54 -16.45
CA THR A 105 -6.61 5.16 -15.23
C THR A 105 -5.85 5.15 -13.89
N SER A 106 -4.58 4.75 -13.82
CA SER A 106 -3.79 4.89 -12.60
C SER A 106 -3.72 6.37 -12.20
N ILE A 107 -4.27 6.71 -11.04
CA ILE A 107 -4.31 8.09 -10.53
C ILE A 107 -3.07 8.38 -9.67
N THR A 108 -1.89 8.12 -10.23
CA THR A 108 -0.60 8.23 -9.51
C THR A 108 -0.41 9.59 -8.86
N ASP A 109 -0.82 10.68 -9.52
CA ASP A 109 -0.69 12.04 -8.97
C ASP A 109 -1.53 12.26 -7.71
N ILE A 110 -2.70 11.61 -7.62
CA ILE A 110 -3.55 11.65 -6.42
C ILE A 110 -2.88 10.86 -5.29
N TYR A 111 -2.35 9.67 -5.55
CA TYR A 111 -1.60 8.95 -4.52
C TYR A 111 -0.34 9.72 -4.07
N ASN A 112 0.30 10.42 -4.99
CA ASN A 112 1.48 11.25 -4.73
C ASN A 112 1.16 12.40 -3.75
N SER A 113 0.01 13.06 -3.90
CA SER A 113 -0.40 14.13 -2.97
C SER A 113 -0.68 13.65 -1.54
N HIS A 114 -0.96 12.35 -1.36
CA HIS A 114 -1.19 11.71 -0.05
C HIS A 114 0.03 10.95 0.51
N THR A 115 1.21 11.11 -0.08
CA THR A 115 2.42 10.35 0.32
C THR A 115 3.58 11.30 0.68
N GLU A 116 4.35 10.96 1.73
CA GLU A 116 5.44 11.80 2.24
C GLU A 116 6.66 11.82 1.31
N GLY A 117 7.16 10.66 0.90
CA GLY A 117 8.39 10.53 0.10
C GLY A 117 9.41 9.59 0.76
N TRP A 118 10.18 8.89 -0.08
CA TRP A 118 11.31 8.06 0.36
C TRP A 118 12.48 8.10 -0.62
N TYR A 119 13.70 7.96 -0.11
CA TYR A 119 14.92 8.00 -0.93
C TYR A 119 15.15 6.69 -1.69
N ILE A 120 15.22 6.78 -3.02
CA ILE A 120 15.41 5.65 -3.92
C ILE A 120 16.89 5.54 -4.27
N GLN A 121 17.52 4.44 -3.85
CA GLN A 121 18.97 4.31 -3.75
C GLN A 121 19.67 4.45 -5.10
N ASN A 122 19.18 3.75 -6.13
CA ASN A 122 19.79 3.77 -7.46
C ASN A 122 19.37 5.00 -8.30
N GLN A 123 18.24 5.63 -8.00
CA GLN A 123 17.83 6.86 -8.66
C GLN A 123 18.45 8.11 -8.00
N LYS A 124 19.03 7.96 -6.80
CA LYS A 124 19.63 9.02 -5.97
C LYS A 124 18.71 10.22 -5.73
N LYS A 125 17.40 9.97 -5.62
CA LYS A 125 16.37 11.01 -5.42
C LYS A 125 15.25 10.50 -4.53
N GLU A 126 14.53 11.44 -3.94
CA GLU A 126 13.29 11.15 -3.24
C GLU A 126 12.14 10.93 -4.23
N ARG A 127 11.30 9.93 -3.95
CA ARG A 127 10.07 9.63 -4.70
C ARG A 127 8.95 9.32 -3.73
N LYS A 128 7.75 9.79 -4.06
CA LYS A 128 6.52 9.51 -3.31
C LYS A 128 5.81 8.27 -3.84
N CYS A 129 5.74 8.12 -5.16
CA CYS A 129 5.16 6.96 -5.81
C CYS A 129 6.17 6.25 -6.71
N LEU A 130 6.14 4.92 -6.67
CA LEU A 130 6.81 4.03 -7.62
C LEU A 130 5.77 3.15 -8.30
N THR A 131 5.98 2.86 -9.58
CA THR A 131 5.07 2.03 -10.39
C THR A 131 5.82 0.88 -11.01
N THR A 132 5.25 -0.32 -11.08
CA THR A 132 5.90 -1.42 -11.80
C THR A 132 5.96 -1.17 -13.31
N ARG A 133 5.05 -0.37 -13.86
CA ARG A 133 5.08 0.04 -15.27
C ARG A 133 6.32 0.86 -15.62
N TYR A 134 6.66 1.89 -14.84
CA TYR A 134 7.76 2.82 -15.18
C TYR A 134 9.06 2.54 -14.44
N ASP A 135 8.98 2.00 -13.22
CA ASP A 135 10.15 1.74 -12.38
C ASP A 135 10.56 0.25 -12.41
N GLY A 136 9.77 -0.61 -13.05
CA GLY A 136 10.03 -2.05 -13.16
C GLY A 136 9.92 -2.76 -11.81
N ALA A 137 10.82 -3.72 -11.53
CA ALA A 137 10.78 -4.43 -10.25
C ALA A 137 11.16 -3.49 -9.10
N ILE A 138 10.31 -3.41 -8.07
CA ILE A 138 10.55 -2.59 -6.88
C ILE A 138 11.07 -3.50 -5.76
N VAL A 139 12.27 -3.23 -5.28
CA VAL A 139 12.96 -4.03 -4.27
C VAL A 139 13.04 -3.25 -2.97
N LEU A 140 12.42 -3.78 -1.92
CA LEU A 140 12.50 -3.27 -0.55
C LEU A 140 13.45 -4.15 0.26
N LYS A 141 14.54 -3.57 0.77
CA LYS A 141 15.41 -4.22 1.76
C LYS A 141 15.17 -3.61 3.12
N ILE A 142 14.65 -4.41 4.05
CA ILE A 142 14.32 -3.98 5.41
C ILE A 142 15.40 -4.51 6.35
N GLY A 143 16.18 -3.60 6.91
CA GLY A 143 17.19 -3.88 7.92
C GLY A 143 16.64 -3.76 9.34
N ASN A 144 17.48 -4.07 10.33
CA ASN A 144 17.17 -3.77 11.72
C ASN A 144 17.02 -2.26 11.90
N LYS A 145 16.06 -1.86 12.72
CA LYS A 145 15.93 -0.49 13.19
C LYS A 145 17.14 -0.17 14.05
N TYR A 146 17.93 0.83 13.65
CA TYR A 146 19.00 1.39 14.48
C TYR A 146 18.50 2.75 14.98
N ASN A 147 18.37 2.89 16.30
CA ASN A 147 17.70 4.02 16.95
C ASN A 147 16.21 4.15 16.54
N SER A 148 15.67 5.36 16.50
CA SER A 148 14.30 5.67 16.06
C SER A 148 14.11 5.58 14.54
N ASN A 149 15.17 5.38 13.76
CA ASN A 149 15.13 5.46 12.29
C ASN A 149 14.84 4.11 11.63
N LEU A 150 13.86 4.09 10.74
CA LEU A 150 13.56 2.95 9.88
C LEU A 150 14.70 2.71 8.88
N ASN A 151 15.15 1.47 8.78
CA ASN A 151 16.20 1.07 7.86
C ASN A 151 15.61 0.37 6.64
N ILE A 152 14.90 1.14 5.82
CA ILE A 152 14.31 0.66 4.56
C ILE A 152 15.13 1.24 3.41
N LYS A 153 15.73 0.37 2.59
CA LYS A 153 16.39 0.76 1.35
C LYS A 153 15.55 0.29 0.17
N VAL A 154 15.36 1.17 -0.81
CA VAL A 154 14.47 0.95 -1.95
C VAL A 154 15.26 1.07 -3.25
N TRP A 155 15.13 0.09 -4.12
CA TRP A 155 15.67 0.11 -5.48
C TRP A 155 14.57 -0.17 -6.49
N THR A 156 14.79 0.29 -7.71
CA THR A 156 13.94 0.01 -8.88
C THR A 156 14.78 -0.67 -9.94
N ASN A 157 14.25 -1.66 -10.66
CA ASN A 157 14.97 -2.30 -11.76
C ASN A 157 14.14 -2.23 -13.05
N ILE A 158 14.57 -1.36 -13.95
CA ILE A 158 14.04 -1.29 -15.31
C ILE A 158 14.72 -2.41 -16.10
N ASN A 159 14.26 -3.65 -15.92
CA ASN A 159 14.44 -4.62 -16.99
C ASN A 159 13.42 -4.24 -18.06
N HIS A 160 13.89 -3.79 -19.23
CA HIS A 160 13.05 -3.66 -20.41
C HIS A 160 12.46 -5.05 -20.71
N PHE A 161 11.20 -5.27 -20.31
CA PHE A 161 10.39 -6.38 -20.81
C PHE A 161 9.66 -5.92 -22.06
#